data_AF-A0A377Z493-F1
#
_entry.id   AF-A0A377Z493-F1
#
_cell.length_a   1.000
_cell.length_b   1.000
_cell.length_c   1.000
_cell.angle_alpha   90.00
_cell.angle_beta   90.00
_cell.angle_gamma   90.00
#
_symmetry.space_group_name_H-M   'P 1'
#
loop_
_entity.id
_entity.type
_entity.pdbx_description
1 polymer ?
#
loop_
_entity_poly.entity_id
_entity_poly.type
_entity_poly.pdbx_seq_one_letter_code
_entity_poly.pdbx_strand_id
1 'polypeptide(L)'
;MTERPFKHQPDDYLLYPFNRYQACRYGLDGTLTDVRSGEQRSIRQEILQLADRLAPFAHQLKATAALEAVVRQAKSPHSEAQQMRDFIANGGSLSGLVQKHCEIWAA
;
A
#
# COMPACT_ATOMS: atom_id res chain seq x y z
N MET A 1 -10.75 -22.84 9.75
CA MET A 1 -11.24 -21.47 9.47
C MET A 1 -12.51 -21.29 10.28
N THR A 2 -12.43 -20.56 11.38
CA THR A 2 -13.48 -20.54 12.43
C THR A 2 -14.02 -19.13 12.67
N GLU A 3 -13.64 -18.17 11.84
CA GLU A 3 -14.02 -16.77 12.01
C GLU A 3 -15.32 -16.49 11.25
N ARG A 4 -16.29 -15.90 11.94
CA ARG A 4 -17.58 -15.52 11.35
C ARG A 4 -17.34 -14.36 10.37
N PRO A 5 -17.94 -14.38 9.16
CA PRO A 5 -17.78 -13.29 8.20
C PRO A 5 -18.21 -11.95 8.81
N PHE A 6 -17.40 -10.91 8.59
CA PHE A 6 -17.74 -9.55 8.97
C PHE A 6 -19.03 -9.11 8.26
N LYS A 7 -19.99 -8.57 9.03
CA LYS A 7 -21.24 -8.05 8.47
C LYS A 7 -21.09 -6.57 8.15
N HIS A 8 -20.91 -6.27 6.87
CA HIS A 8 -20.79 -4.91 6.36
C HIS A 8 -22.07 -4.10 6.57
N GLN A 9 -21.91 -2.82 6.89
CA GLN A 9 -22.96 -1.82 6.99
C GLN A 9 -22.60 -0.59 6.14
N PRO A 10 -23.57 0.20 5.63
CA PRO A 10 -23.30 1.40 4.85
C PRO A 10 -22.32 2.37 5.55
N ASP A 11 -22.43 2.48 6.87
CA ASP A 11 -21.59 3.34 7.70
C ASP A 11 -20.11 2.96 7.66
N ASP A 12 -19.76 1.71 7.35
CA ASP A 12 -18.36 1.29 7.21
C ASP A 12 -17.65 2.03 6.05
N TYR A 13 -18.40 2.62 5.11
CA TYR A 13 -17.89 3.41 3.98
C TYR A 13 -17.82 4.92 4.22
N LEU A 14 -18.24 5.42 5.39
CA LEU A 14 -18.36 6.85 5.67
C LEU A 14 -17.05 7.63 5.40
N LEU A 15 -15.91 7.04 5.76
CA LEU A 15 -14.58 7.63 5.55
C LEU A 15 -13.85 7.12 4.31
N TYR A 16 -14.49 6.29 3.48
CA TYR A 16 -13.85 5.71 2.30
C TYR A 16 -13.32 6.78 1.32
N PRO A 17 -14.05 7.85 0.96
CA PRO A 17 -13.53 8.87 0.06
C PRO A 17 -12.30 9.59 0.63
N PHE A 18 -12.29 9.86 1.94
CA PHE A 18 -11.17 10.49 2.62
C PHE A 18 -9.93 9.58 2.63
N ASN A 19 -10.10 8.32 3.08
CA ASN A 19 -9.00 7.35 3.13
C ASN A 19 -8.44 7.06 1.73
N ARG A 20 -9.30 6.99 0.71
CA ARG A 20 -8.89 6.84 -0.69
C ARG A 20 -8.10 8.06 -1.17
N TYR A 21 -8.54 9.28 -0.84
CA TYR A 21 -7.80 10.49 -1.17
C TYR A 21 -6.41 10.48 -0.52
N GLN A 22 -6.31 10.12 0.76
CA GLN A 22 -5.03 10.03 1.48
C GLN A 22 -4.07 9.05 0.79
N ALA A 23 -4.55 7.86 0.43
CA ALA A 23 -3.76 6.87 -0.30
C ALA A 23 -3.30 7.38 -1.67
N CYS A 24 -4.18 8.03 -2.44
CA CYS A 24 -3.83 8.55 -3.76
C CYS A 24 -2.84 9.72 -3.68
N ARG A 25 -3.01 10.62 -2.71
CA ARG A 25 -2.24 11.87 -2.64
C ARG A 25 -0.88 11.69 -1.97
N TYR A 26 -0.79 10.82 -0.97
CA TYR A 26 0.38 10.67 -0.12
C TYR A 26 0.94 9.23 -0.10
N GLY A 27 0.33 8.31 -0.84
CA GLY A 27 0.78 6.92 -0.90
C GLY A 27 0.70 6.26 0.48
N LEU A 28 1.76 5.55 0.85
CA LEU A 28 1.85 4.82 2.11
C LEU A 28 1.93 5.73 3.34
N ASP A 29 2.33 6.99 3.15
CA ASP A 29 2.45 7.97 4.24
C ASP A 29 1.14 8.74 4.46
N GLY A 30 0.10 8.45 3.67
CA GLY A 30 -1.24 8.99 3.88
C GLY A 30 -1.87 8.48 5.19
N THR A 31 -2.76 9.29 5.75
CA THR A 31 -3.49 8.92 6.97
C THR A 31 -4.66 8.01 6.64
N LEU A 32 -4.77 6.89 7.34
CA LEU A 32 -5.95 6.04 7.37
C LEU A 32 -6.67 6.26 8.70
N THR A 33 -7.96 6.59 8.61
CA THR A 33 -8.84 6.75 9.76
C THR A 33 -9.81 5.58 9.85
N ASP A 34 -9.83 4.91 10.99
CA ASP A 34 -10.83 3.89 11.29
C ASP A 34 -12.20 4.54 11.53
N VAL A 35 -13.23 4.01 10.86
CA VAL A 35 -14.56 4.62 10.83
C VAL A 35 -15.33 4.49 12.14
N ARG A 36 -14.96 3.53 13.00
CA ARG A 36 -15.67 3.23 14.25
C ARG A 36 -15.04 3.91 15.45
N SER A 37 -13.71 3.82 15.55
CA SER A 37 -12.92 4.35 16.66
C SER A 37 -12.41 5.77 16.42
N GLY A 38 -12.34 6.21 15.16
CA GLY A 38 -11.69 7.47 14.79
C GLY A 38 -10.17 7.43 14.89
N GLU A 39 -9.57 6.28 15.22
CA GLU A 39 -8.13 6.15 15.32
C GLU A 39 -7.46 6.40 13.97
N GLN A 40 -6.37 7.19 14.01
CA GLN A 40 -5.60 7.55 12.83
C GLN A 40 -4.21 6.93 12.89
N ARG A 41 -3.78 6.40 11.76
CA ARG A 41 -2.45 5.82 11.57
C ARG A 41 -2.02 5.99 10.12
N SER A 42 -0.74 5.81 9.80
CA SER A 42 -0.34 5.80 8.40
C SER A 42 -0.84 4.53 7.69
N ILE A 43 -1.12 4.63 6.39
CA ILE A 43 -1.46 3.48 5.55
C ILE A 43 -0.35 2.42 5.63
N ARG A 44 0.92 2.84 5.72
CA ARG A 44 2.07 1.97 5.96
C ARG A 44 1.92 1.14 7.22
N GLN A 45 1.60 1.77 8.35
CA GLN A 45 1.41 1.08 9.62
C GLN A 45 0.25 0.08 9.53
N GLU A 46 -0.87 0.46 8.91
CA GLU A 46 -2.00 -0.46 8.77
C GLU A 46 -1.66 -1.65 7.87
N ILE A 47 -0.96 -1.45 6.75
CA ILE A 47 -0.54 -2.56 5.87
C ILE A 47 0.36 -3.54 6.61
N LEU A 48 1.30 -3.06 7.44
CA LEU A 48 2.18 -3.93 8.21
C LEU A 48 1.41 -4.75 9.26
N GLN A 49 0.49 -4.12 10.00
CA GLN A 49 -0.36 -4.83 10.96
C GLN A 49 -1.33 -5.80 10.29
N LEU A 50 -1.87 -5.43 9.13
CA LEU A 50 -2.70 -6.32 8.32
C LEU A 50 -1.89 -7.51 7.81
N ALA A 51 -0.64 -7.30 7.39
CA ALA A 51 0.22 -8.38 6.95
C ALA A 51 0.47 -9.41 8.05
N ASP A 52 0.72 -8.99 9.30
CA ASP A 52 0.88 -9.90 10.43
C ASP A 52 -0.38 -10.76 10.66
N ARG A 53 -1.57 -10.15 10.57
CA ARG A 53 -2.86 -10.87 10.64
C ARG A 53 -3.08 -11.83 9.48
N LEU A 54 -2.57 -11.49 8.28
CA LEU A 54 -2.70 -12.31 7.08
C LEU A 54 -1.70 -13.47 7.02
N ALA A 55 -0.63 -13.46 7.81
CA ALA A 55 0.46 -14.44 7.73
C ALA A 55 0.01 -15.91 7.83
N PRO A 56 -0.89 -16.32 8.76
CA PRO A 56 -1.38 -17.70 8.82
C PRO A 56 -2.14 -18.13 7.56
N PHE A 57 -2.94 -17.22 6.98
CA PHE A 57 -3.69 -17.48 5.75
C PHE A 57 -2.77 -17.55 4.54
N ALA A 58 -1.78 -16.67 4.46
CA ALA A 58 -0.76 -16.70 3.41
C ALA A 58 0.03 -18.02 3.45
N HIS A 59 0.38 -18.51 4.64
CA HIS A 59 1.01 -19.82 4.78
C HIS A 59 0.12 -20.95 4.26
N GLN A 60 -1.15 -21.00 4.68
CA GLN A 60 -2.11 -22.02 4.25
C GLN A 60 -2.32 -22.02 2.73
N LEU A 61 -2.32 -20.84 2.11
CA LEU A 61 -2.51 -20.64 0.66
C LEU A 61 -1.21 -20.67 -0.15
N LYS A 62 -0.06 -20.97 0.48
CA LYS A 62 1.27 -20.96 -0.16
C LYS A 62 1.63 -19.60 -0.79
N ALA A 63 1.16 -18.51 -0.18
CA ALA A 63 1.35 -17.13 -0.61
C ALA A 63 2.32 -16.33 0.29
N THR A 64 3.06 -16.98 1.20
CA THR A 64 3.98 -16.33 2.14
C THR A 64 4.98 -15.40 1.44
N ALA A 65 5.60 -15.86 0.35
CA ALA A 65 6.59 -15.06 -0.37
C ALA A 65 6.01 -13.76 -0.95
N ALA A 66 4.75 -13.79 -1.40
CA ALA A 66 4.06 -12.60 -1.91
C ALA A 66 3.77 -11.61 -0.78
N LEU A 67 3.31 -12.10 0.37
CA LEU A 67 3.07 -11.27 1.55
C LEU A 67 4.36 -10.62 2.06
N GLU A 68 5.46 -11.37 2.11
CA GLU A 68 6.79 -10.85 2.46
C GLU A 68 7.27 -9.77 1.47
N ALA A 69 6.99 -9.91 0.18
CA ALA A 69 7.31 -8.89 -0.81
C ALA A 69 6.56 -7.57 -0.54
N VAL A 70 5.26 -7.64 -0.21
CA VAL A 70 4.46 -6.47 0.20
C VAL A 70 5.04 -5.84 1.47
N VAL A 71 5.40 -6.64 2.48
CA VAL A 71 6.01 -6.14 3.72
C VAL A 71 7.35 -5.45 3.44
N ARG A 72 8.21 -6.02 2.58
CA ARG A 72 9.47 -5.38 2.17
C ARG A 72 9.23 -4.04 1.49
N GLN A 73 8.27 -3.98 0.57
CA GLN A 73 7.90 -2.73 -0.11
C GLN A 73 7.35 -1.69 0.87
N ALA A 74 6.48 -2.10 1.81
CA ALA A 74 5.95 -1.24 2.85
C ALA A 74 7.00 -0.75 3.85
N LYS A 75 8.12 -1.46 4.02
CA LYS A 75 9.27 -1.01 4.83
C LYS A 75 10.27 -0.17 4.04
N SER A 76 10.19 -0.14 2.72
CA SER A 76 11.09 0.64 1.88
C SER A 76 10.93 2.14 2.15
N PRO A 77 12.04 2.88 2.33
CA PRO A 77 12.00 4.34 2.51
C PRO A 77 11.63 5.08 1.22
N HIS A 78 11.86 4.48 0.05
CA HIS A 78 11.60 5.11 -1.25
C HIS A 78 10.43 4.43 -1.95
N SER A 79 9.41 5.22 -2.29
CA SER A 79 8.33 4.81 -3.18
C SER A 79 8.71 5.02 -4.64
N GLU A 80 8.07 4.28 -5.55
CA GLU A 80 8.23 4.48 -7.00
C GLU A 80 7.94 5.93 -7.40
N ALA A 81 6.91 6.54 -6.82
CA ALA A 81 6.58 7.94 -7.07
C ALA A 81 7.68 8.92 -6.59
N GLN A 82 8.45 8.57 -5.55
CA GLN A 82 9.62 9.33 -5.14
C GLN A 82 10.77 9.11 -6.12
N GLN A 83 11.05 7.87 -6.51
CA GLN A 83 12.11 7.55 -7.48
C GLN A 83 11.88 8.23 -8.84
N MET A 84 10.63 8.30 -9.32
CA MET A 84 10.26 9.03 -10.53
C MET A 84 10.51 10.53 -10.38
N ARG A 85 10.19 11.12 -9.22
CA ARG A 85 10.45 12.54 -8.94
C ARG A 85 11.95 12.82 -8.88
N ASP A 86 12.71 11.96 -8.23
CA ASP A 86 14.17 12.07 -8.12
C ASP A 86 14.82 11.95 -9.50
N PHE A 87 14.33 11.05 -10.36
CA PHE A 87 14.82 10.92 -11.74
C PHE A 87 14.70 12.23 -12.53
N ILE A 88 13.53 12.89 -12.46
CA ILE A 88 13.30 14.18 -13.12
C ILE A 88 14.12 15.30 -12.46
N ALA A 89 14.19 15.33 -11.13
CA ALA A 89 14.97 16.33 -10.39
C ALA A 89 16.47 16.25 -10.71
N ASN A 90 16.98 15.06 -11.02
CA ASN A 90 18.37 14.82 -11.42
C ASN A 90 18.63 15.05 -12.92
N GLY A 91 17.73 15.74 -13.63
CA GLY A 91 17.91 16.12 -15.04
C GLY A 91 17.37 15.12 -16.06
N GLY A 92 16.68 14.07 -15.61
CA GLY A 92 15.97 13.15 -16.50
C GLY A 92 14.78 13.81 -17.19
N SER A 93 14.40 13.30 -18.36
CA SER A 93 13.20 13.71 -19.08
C SER A 93 12.05 12.72 -18.86
N LEU A 94 10.80 13.15 -19.07
CA LEU A 94 9.64 12.24 -18.98
C LEU A 94 9.73 11.09 -20.00
N SER A 95 10.23 11.36 -21.21
CA SER A 95 10.45 10.30 -22.21
C SER A 95 11.52 9.30 -21.75
N GLY A 96 12.61 9.78 -21.16
CA GLY A 96 13.66 8.93 -20.58
C GLY A 96 13.14 8.08 -19.40
N LEU A 97 12.24 8.63 -18.58
CA LEU A 97 11.60 7.89 -17.51
C LEU A 97 10.73 6.73 -18.06
N VAL A 98 9.93 6.99 -19.09
CA VAL A 98 9.11 5.96 -19.75
C VAL A 98 9.99 4.89 -20.39
N GLN A 99 11.07 5.28 -21.08
CA GLN A 99 12.03 4.33 -21.63
C GLN A 99 12.59 3.41 -20.54
N LYS A 100 13.06 3.98 -19.42
CA LYS A 100 13.56 3.21 -18.26
C LYS A 100 12.52 2.25 -17.71
N HIS A 101 11.24 2.65 -17.64
CA HIS A 101 10.17 1.75 -17.20
C HIS A 101 9.92 0.60 -18.17
N CYS A 102 10.03 0.83 -19.49
CA CYS A 102 9.96 -0.24 -20.48
C CYS A 102 11.12 -1.24 -20.32
N GLU A 103 12.34 -0.76 -20.06
CA GLU A 103 13.52 -1.60 -19.81
C GLU A 103 13.34 -2.46 -18.55
N ILE A 104 12.83 -1.88 -17.45
CA ILE A 104 12.53 -2.61 -16.20
C ILE A 104 11.47 -3.69 -16.43
N TRP A 105 10.43 -3.39 -17.20
CA TRP A 105 9.34 -4.35 -17.44
C TRP A 105 9.76 -5.53 -18.33
N ALA A 106 10.74 -5.32 -19.21
CA ALA A 106 11.26 -6.37 -20.09
C ALA A 106 12.27 -7.32 -19.41
N ALA A 107 12.81 -6.94 -18.25
CA ALA A 107 13.78 -7.72 -17.48
C ALA A 107 13.11 -8.80 -16.63
#